data_AF-A0A970Q2B5-F1
#
_entry.id   AF-A0A970Q2B5-F1
#
_cell.length_a   1.000
_cell.length_b   1.000
_cell.length_c   1.000
_cell.angle_alpha   90.00
_cell.angle_beta   90.00
_cell.angle_gamma   90.00
#
_symmetry.space_group_name_H-M   'P 1'
#
loop_
_entity.id
_entity.type
_entity.pdbx_description
1 polymer ?
#
loop_
_entity_poly.entity_id
_entity_poly.type
_entity_poly.pdbx_seq_one_letter_code
_entity_poly.pdbx_strand_id
1 'polypeptide(L)'
;MTELRRDLIRDSWVLIANGSALKPSAFPIYKSAITCPLGDKVCPFCEGNEALTGGELDAFRQPASLPNEKGWLVRTVPNKFAMFKLNRDDLEYKTNGIYARCHGLGHHEVVIETPQHGIQLHELPAAQVSLLLKMLQKRFKVLAGDERIKYIQIYKNKGLFAGASQDHSHSQILAYAMVPAHNSGVSKFYKKKGHCLLCQIIQEELGQDRIIYESEHFIILSPYAPRFPYEAWIIPKKHQDYFADIEQAEIQDLQALLRGYLGTMLALLDNPSYNIMINSAPVNVSGQDGYHWYIEIVPRLVISNAVEIASGYFINPVDPESAAELLRDGLLIQF
;
A
#
# COMPACT_ATOMS: atom_id res chain seq x y z
N MET A 1 22.88 -8.80 -18.85
CA MET A 1 23.94 -8.89 -17.82
C MET A 1 23.34 -8.53 -16.47
N THR A 2 23.63 -9.30 -15.42
CA THR A 2 23.21 -8.96 -14.04
C THR A 2 23.81 -7.61 -13.63
N GLU A 3 23.01 -6.76 -13.00
CA GLU A 3 23.43 -5.42 -12.58
C GLU A 3 22.90 -5.04 -11.20
N LEU A 4 23.60 -4.12 -10.52
CA LEU A 4 23.13 -3.52 -9.28
C LEU A 4 22.54 -2.15 -9.61
N ARG A 5 21.26 -1.97 -9.31
CA ARG A 5 20.56 -0.69 -9.45
C ARG A 5 20.30 -0.09 -8.08
N ARG A 6 20.36 1.25 -7.98
CA ARG A 6 20.15 1.96 -6.72
C ARG A 6 18.69 2.39 -6.61
N ASP A 7 18.06 2.02 -5.49
CA ASP A 7 16.76 2.55 -5.08
C ASP A 7 16.99 3.86 -4.31
N LEU A 8 16.57 4.97 -4.91
CA LEU A 8 16.73 6.30 -4.34
C LEU A 8 15.72 6.62 -3.22
N ILE A 9 14.60 5.91 -3.15
CA ILE A 9 13.60 6.09 -2.09
C ILE A 9 14.10 5.44 -0.80
N ARG A 10 14.60 4.21 -0.91
CA ARG A 10 15.06 3.41 0.23
C ARG A 10 16.55 3.58 0.55
N ASP A 11 17.27 4.29 -0.32
CA ASP A 11 18.71 4.51 -0.22
C ASP A 11 19.49 3.18 -0.09
N SER A 12 19.12 2.21 -0.93
CA SER A 12 19.67 0.85 -0.94
C SER A 12 19.98 0.39 -2.38
N TRP A 13 20.56 -0.81 -2.51
CA TRP A 13 20.86 -1.45 -3.79
C TRP A 13 20.01 -2.69 -3.99
N VAL A 14 19.64 -2.94 -5.25
CA VAL A 14 18.92 -4.12 -5.69
C VAL A 14 19.71 -4.80 -6.79
N LEU A 15 19.91 -6.11 -6.65
CA LEU A 15 20.52 -6.94 -7.68
C LEU A 15 19.44 -7.35 -8.68
N ILE A 16 19.53 -6.85 -9.90
CA ILE A 16 18.64 -7.24 -11.00
C ILE A 16 19.33 -8.35 -11.80
N ALA A 17 18.87 -9.57 -11.61
CA ALA A 17 19.28 -10.70 -12.43
C ALA A 17 18.51 -10.60 -13.74
N ASN A 18 19.24 -10.34 -14.82
CA ASN A 18 18.72 -9.93 -16.13
C ASN A 18 18.15 -11.13 -16.91
N GLY A 19 17.19 -11.84 -16.30
CA GLY A 19 16.36 -12.84 -16.95
C GLY A 19 15.18 -12.15 -17.61
N SER A 20 14.92 -12.47 -18.88
CA SER A 20 13.70 -12.06 -19.57
C SER A 20 12.48 -12.33 -18.69
N ALA A 21 11.41 -11.52 -18.84
CA ALA A 21 10.14 -11.67 -18.13
C ALA A 21 9.84 -13.15 -17.82
N LEU A 22 10.08 -13.53 -16.56
CA LEU A 22 9.88 -14.91 -16.15
C LEU A 22 8.39 -15.21 -16.28
N LYS A 23 8.07 -16.28 -17.00
CA LYS A 23 6.69 -16.76 -17.08
C LYS A 23 6.15 -16.94 -15.67
N PRO A 24 4.87 -16.63 -15.43
CA PRO A 24 4.25 -16.85 -14.13
C PRO A 24 4.53 -18.25 -13.56
N SER A 25 4.53 -19.29 -14.37
CA SER A 25 4.82 -20.67 -13.94
C SER A 25 6.25 -20.93 -13.44
N ALA A 26 7.19 -20.01 -13.67
CA ALA A 26 8.60 -20.17 -13.29
C ALA A 26 8.88 -19.76 -11.83
N PHE A 27 7.90 -19.19 -11.13
CA PHE A 27 8.06 -18.74 -9.75
C PHE A 27 7.76 -19.87 -8.74
N PRO A 28 8.54 -19.98 -7.65
CA PRO A 28 8.48 -21.11 -6.72
C PRO A 28 7.29 -21.07 -5.75
N ILE A 29 6.58 -19.94 -5.66
CA ILE A 29 5.41 -19.82 -4.79
C ILE A 29 4.19 -20.39 -5.53
N TYR A 30 3.59 -21.45 -4.97
CA TYR A 30 2.32 -22.00 -5.45
C TYR A 30 1.26 -20.90 -5.52
N LYS A 31 0.74 -20.68 -6.72
CA LYS A 31 -0.11 -19.55 -7.10
C LYS A 31 -1.61 -19.83 -6.91
N SER A 32 -1.96 -21.08 -6.64
CA SER A 32 -3.31 -21.49 -6.33
C SER A 32 -3.73 -20.98 -4.95
N ALA A 33 -4.94 -20.44 -4.90
CA ALA A 33 -5.65 -19.98 -3.72
C ALA A 33 -5.65 -21.03 -2.59
N ILE A 34 -4.63 -21.01 -1.75
CA ILE A 34 -4.83 -21.35 -0.35
C ILE A 34 -5.61 -20.14 0.19
N THR A 35 -6.94 -20.17 0.00
CA THR A 35 -7.85 -19.35 0.78
C THR A 35 -7.45 -19.53 2.24
N CYS A 36 -7.44 -18.45 3.02
CA CYS A 36 -7.14 -18.57 4.43
C CYS A 36 -8.01 -19.70 4.99
N PRO A 37 -7.46 -20.67 5.75
CA PRO A 37 -8.17 -21.89 6.19
C PRO A 37 -9.19 -21.57 7.31
N LEU A 38 -9.98 -20.53 7.11
CA LEU A 38 -11.24 -20.27 7.78
C LEU A 38 -12.36 -20.94 6.97
N GLY A 39 -12.16 -22.21 6.62
CA GLY A 39 -13.28 -23.09 6.33
C GLY A 39 -14.24 -23.03 7.52
N ASP A 40 -15.51 -22.78 7.22
CA ASP A 40 -16.65 -22.82 8.14
C ASP A 40 -16.69 -21.84 9.32
N LYS A 41 -15.79 -20.84 9.41
CA LYS A 41 -15.88 -19.81 10.47
C LYS A 41 -16.62 -18.56 10.00
N VAL A 42 -17.57 -18.11 10.83
CA VAL A 42 -18.31 -16.85 10.64
C VAL A 42 -17.31 -15.70 10.47
N CYS A 43 -17.30 -15.07 9.29
CA CYS A 43 -16.42 -13.95 9.02
C CYS A 43 -16.91 -12.69 9.78
N PRO A 44 -16.07 -12.06 10.63
CA PRO A 44 -16.47 -10.89 11.41
C PRO A 44 -16.67 -9.62 10.57
N PHE A 45 -16.20 -9.61 9.32
CA PHE A 45 -16.30 -8.45 8.42
C PHE A 45 -17.53 -8.49 7.51
N CYS A 46 -18.24 -9.62 7.44
CA CYS A 46 -19.52 -9.68 6.76
C CYS A 46 -20.55 -8.77 7.43
N GLU A 47 -21.43 -8.19 6.62
CA GLU A 47 -22.61 -7.50 7.12
C GLU A 47 -23.50 -8.42 7.97
N GLY A 48 -24.03 -7.90 9.07
CA GLY A 48 -24.78 -8.66 10.08
C GLY A 48 -23.91 -9.20 11.23
N ASN A 49 -22.58 -9.16 11.09
CA ASN A 49 -21.63 -9.58 12.12
C ASN A 49 -20.94 -8.38 12.80
N GLU A 50 -21.55 -7.20 12.78
CA GLU A 50 -20.98 -5.95 13.31
C GLU A 50 -20.59 -6.09 14.79
N ALA A 51 -21.37 -6.82 15.58
CA ALA A 51 -21.07 -7.12 16.99
C ALA A 51 -19.76 -7.92 17.20
N LEU A 52 -19.29 -8.62 16.16
CA LEU A 52 -18.00 -9.32 16.16
C LEU A 52 -16.82 -8.38 15.82
N THR A 53 -17.06 -7.07 15.66
CA THR A 53 -16.04 -6.03 15.48
C THR A 53 -16.00 -5.11 16.71
N GLY A 54 -14.95 -4.29 16.86
CA GLY A 54 -14.76 -3.44 18.05
C GLY A 54 -15.59 -2.14 18.05
N GLY A 55 -16.75 -2.13 17.37
CA GLY A 55 -17.50 -0.92 17.07
C GLY A 55 -16.93 -0.15 15.86
N GLU A 56 -17.79 0.55 15.13
CA GLU A 56 -17.36 1.41 14.02
C GLU A 56 -16.73 2.71 14.53
N LEU A 57 -15.57 3.05 13.96
CA LEU A 57 -14.94 4.37 14.09
C LEU A 57 -15.53 5.34 13.06
N ASP A 58 -15.92 4.83 11.89
CA ASP A 58 -16.51 5.59 10.81
C ASP A 58 -17.17 4.65 9.78
N ALA A 59 -18.19 5.11 9.07
CA ALA A 59 -18.82 4.35 8.01
C ALA A 59 -19.46 5.24 6.94
N PHE A 60 -19.25 4.90 5.67
CA PHE A 60 -20.13 5.34 4.59
C PHE A 60 -21.28 4.33 4.51
N ARG A 61 -22.51 4.84 4.48
CA ARG A 61 -23.71 4.03 4.67
C ARG A 61 -24.85 4.51 3.79
N GLN A 62 -25.81 3.62 3.54
CA GLN A 62 -27.07 3.96 2.91
C GLN A 62 -27.90 4.88 3.84
N PRO A 63 -28.74 5.77 3.27
CA PRO A 63 -29.65 6.59 4.06
C PRO A 63 -30.52 5.72 4.99
N ALA A 64 -30.80 6.23 6.19
CA ALA A 64 -31.62 5.59 7.24
C ALA A 64 -31.05 4.31 7.91
N SER A 65 -29.82 3.88 7.59
CA SER A 65 -29.15 2.82 8.35
C SER A 65 -28.51 3.35 9.65
N LEU A 66 -28.41 2.49 10.67
CA LEU A 66 -27.89 2.84 12.00
C LEU A 66 -26.42 2.42 12.20
N PRO A 67 -25.65 3.14 13.03
CA PRO A 67 -24.31 2.74 13.44
C PRO A 67 -24.24 1.33 14.00
N ASN A 68 -23.21 0.57 13.62
CA ASN A 68 -23.00 -0.83 14.05
C ASN A 68 -24.13 -1.79 13.66
N GLU A 69 -24.89 -1.45 12.63
CA GLU A 69 -25.91 -2.31 12.02
C GLU A 69 -25.67 -2.45 10.52
N LYS A 70 -26.52 -3.21 9.83
CA LYS A 70 -26.49 -3.40 8.38
C LYS A 70 -26.70 -2.08 7.62
N GLY A 71 -26.32 -2.06 6.34
CA GLY A 71 -26.49 -0.94 5.42
C GLY A 71 -25.25 -0.06 5.26
N TRP A 72 -24.10 -0.47 5.80
CA TRP A 72 -22.82 0.17 5.52
C TRP A 72 -22.24 -0.31 4.18
N LEU A 73 -21.57 0.60 3.48
CA LEU A 73 -20.87 0.33 2.23
C LEU A 73 -19.38 0.14 2.49
N VAL A 74 -18.76 1.07 3.23
CA VAL A 74 -17.36 1.00 3.68
C VAL A 74 -17.35 1.33 5.16
N ARG A 75 -16.66 0.53 5.97
CA ARG A 75 -16.69 0.66 7.43
C ARG A 75 -15.29 0.55 8.02
N THR A 76 -14.94 1.49 8.89
CA THR A 76 -13.68 1.47 9.64
C THR A 76 -13.94 1.03 11.08
N VAL A 77 -13.16 0.08 11.57
CA VAL A 77 -13.24 -0.46 12.94
C VAL A 77 -11.84 -0.49 13.57
N PRO A 78 -11.69 -0.46 14.90
CA PRO A 78 -10.38 -0.69 15.51
C PRO A 78 -9.94 -2.13 15.26
N ASN A 79 -8.64 -2.34 15.03
CA ASN A 79 -8.11 -3.69 14.93
C ASN A 79 -8.18 -4.37 16.30
N LYS A 80 -8.85 -5.51 16.40
CA LYS A 80 -8.98 -6.28 17.66
C LYS A 80 -7.63 -6.76 18.20
N PHE A 81 -6.64 -6.92 17.33
CA PHE A 81 -5.28 -7.29 17.68
C PHE A 81 -4.32 -6.09 17.64
N ALA A 82 -4.85 -4.87 17.78
CA ALA A 82 -4.04 -3.66 17.85
C ALA A 82 -2.94 -3.84 18.90
N MET A 83 -1.69 -3.74 18.44
CA MET A 83 -0.50 -3.87 19.30
C MET A 83 -0.25 -2.61 20.14
N PHE A 84 -1.03 -1.55 19.91
CA PHE A 84 -0.93 -0.25 20.58
C PHE A 84 -2.00 -0.09 21.66
N LYS A 85 -1.61 0.43 22.82
CA LYS A 85 -2.53 0.72 23.94
C LYS A 85 -2.61 2.23 24.15
N LEU A 86 -3.79 2.79 23.86
CA LEU A 86 -4.08 4.22 23.86
C LEU A 86 -4.12 4.90 25.24
N ASN A 87 -4.31 4.14 26.32
CA ASN A 87 -4.64 4.69 27.65
C ASN A 87 -3.40 5.05 28.49
N ARG A 88 -2.37 5.64 27.88
CA ARG A 88 -1.23 6.20 28.63
C ARG A 88 -0.97 7.60 28.10
N ASP A 89 -1.09 8.58 28.97
CA ASP A 89 -0.92 10.00 28.66
C ASP A 89 0.53 10.36 28.26
N ASP A 90 1.45 9.41 28.34
CA ASP A 90 2.88 9.62 28.16
C ASP A 90 3.52 8.68 27.12
N LEU A 91 4.08 9.29 26.07
CA LEU A 91 5.19 8.72 25.28
C LEU A 91 6.40 8.57 26.19
N GLU A 92 6.42 7.52 27.01
CA GLU A 92 7.56 7.27 27.89
C GLU A 92 8.69 6.63 27.08
N TYR A 93 9.72 7.41 26.77
CA TYR A 93 10.98 6.93 26.19
C TYR A 93 12.00 6.72 27.31
N LYS A 94 12.40 5.46 27.54
CA LYS A 94 13.38 5.09 28.57
C LYS A 94 14.62 4.49 27.93
N THR A 95 15.77 5.01 28.32
CA THR A 95 17.09 4.46 27.98
C THR A 95 17.70 3.79 29.21
N ASN A 96 18.22 2.57 29.04
CA ASN A 96 19.02 1.89 30.03
C ASN A 96 20.30 1.36 29.36
N GLY A 97 21.41 2.07 29.57
CA GLY A 97 22.66 1.81 28.85
C GLY A 97 22.46 1.99 27.34
N ILE A 98 22.80 0.95 26.57
CA ILE A 98 22.67 0.92 25.11
C ILE A 98 21.24 0.61 24.63
N TYR A 99 20.33 0.23 25.53
CA TYR A 99 18.98 -0.18 25.17
C TYR A 99 17.99 0.97 25.36
N ALA A 100 17.08 1.11 24.42
CA ALA A 100 15.98 2.04 24.49
C ALA A 100 14.64 1.31 24.34
N ARG A 101 13.61 1.78 25.04
CA ARG A 101 12.23 1.34 24.88
C ARG A 101 11.28 2.53 24.91
N CYS A 102 10.19 2.40 24.17
CA CYS A 102 9.09 3.37 24.15
C CYS A 102 7.76 2.62 24.36
N HIS A 103 6.78 3.27 24.98
CA HIS A 103 5.41 2.75 24.97
C HIS A 103 4.88 2.62 23.53
N GLY A 104 4.10 1.57 23.28
CA GLY A 104 3.41 1.35 22.01
C GLY A 104 2.23 2.31 21.86
N LEU A 105 2.50 3.60 21.65
CA LEU A 105 1.49 4.57 21.26
C LEU A 105 1.30 4.53 19.74
N GLY A 106 0.05 4.37 19.33
CA GLY A 106 -0.34 4.32 17.94
C GLY A 106 -1.81 3.95 17.79
N HIS A 107 -2.29 3.99 16.55
CA HIS A 107 -3.62 3.50 16.20
C HIS A 107 -3.48 2.39 15.17
N HIS A 108 -4.32 1.36 15.29
CA HIS A 108 -4.44 0.33 14.28
C HIS A 108 -5.90 0.17 13.92
N GLU A 109 -6.25 0.55 12.70
CA GLU A 109 -7.60 0.52 12.18
C GLU A 109 -7.69 -0.49 11.02
N VAL A 110 -8.86 -1.11 10.87
CA VAL A 110 -9.22 -1.94 9.73
C VAL A 110 -10.33 -1.24 8.97
N VAL A 111 -10.13 -1.04 7.67
CA VAL A 111 -11.10 -0.47 6.75
C VAL A 111 -11.67 -1.60 5.91
N ILE A 112 -12.90 -2.00 6.22
CA ILE A 112 -13.64 -3.05 5.52
C ILE A 112 -14.21 -2.44 4.24
N GLU A 113 -13.82 -2.99 3.09
CA GLU A 113 -14.00 -2.35 1.78
C GLU A 113 -15.37 -2.61 1.16
N THR A 114 -16.10 -3.61 1.65
CA THR A 114 -17.41 -4.03 1.14
C THR A 114 -18.16 -4.85 2.20
N PRO A 115 -19.50 -4.81 2.26
CA PRO A 115 -20.29 -5.72 3.08
C PRO A 115 -20.28 -7.17 2.58
N GLN A 116 -19.98 -7.37 1.29
CA GLN A 116 -20.08 -8.66 0.61
C GLN A 116 -18.78 -9.46 0.72
N HIS A 117 -18.90 -10.72 1.15
CA HIS A 117 -17.76 -11.63 1.22
C HIS A 117 -17.34 -12.09 -0.18
N GLY A 118 -16.06 -12.45 -0.33
CA GLY A 118 -15.53 -13.04 -1.56
C GLY A 118 -15.20 -12.05 -2.68
N ILE A 119 -15.76 -10.83 -2.66
CA ILE A 119 -15.45 -9.79 -3.64
C ILE A 119 -14.17 -9.06 -3.26
N GLN A 120 -13.22 -8.96 -4.19
CA GLN A 120 -11.94 -8.30 -4.00
C GLN A 120 -11.93 -6.88 -4.61
N LEU A 121 -10.97 -6.07 -4.20
CA LEU A 121 -10.84 -4.65 -4.57
C LEU A 121 -11.02 -4.35 -6.07
N HIS A 122 -10.42 -5.17 -6.95
CA HIS A 122 -10.48 -4.99 -8.41
C HIS A 122 -11.85 -5.32 -9.02
N GLU A 123 -12.67 -6.11 -8.33
CA GLU A 123 -14.02 -6.51 -8.74
C GLU A 123 -15.09 -5.54 -8.23
N LEU A 124 -14.75 -4.66 -7.29
CA LEU A 124 -15.68 -3.68 -6.75
C LEU A 124 -16.11 -2.68 -7.83
N PRO A 125 -17.38 -2.19 -7.78
CA PRO A 125 -17.82 -1.08 -8.63
C PRO A 125 -17.00 0.19 -8.41
N ALA A 126 -16.84 1.02 -9.44
CA ALA A 126 -16.10 2.28 -9.38
C ALA A 126 -16.52 3.20 -8.23
N ALA A 127 -17.83 3.31 -7.99
CA ALA A 127 -18.40 4.08 -6.89
C ALA A 127 -17.95 3.56 -5.51
N GLN A 128 -17.85 2.23 -5.36
CA GLN A 128 -17.43 1.60 -4.11
C GLN A 128 -15.95 1.84 -3.83
N VAL A 129 -15.09 1.72 -4.86
CA VAL A 129 -13.66 2.05 -4.73
C VAL A 129 -13.44 3.53 -4.44
N SER A 130 -14.26 4.41 -5.04
CA SER A 130 -14.26 5.85 -4.71
C SER A 130 -14.59 6.10 -3.24
N LEU A 131 -15.59 5.40 -2.68
CA LEU A 131 -15.94 5.48 -1.25
C LEU A 131 -14.81 4.96 -0.37
N LEU A 132 -14.12 3.89 -0.77
CA LEU A 132 -12.95 3.39 -0.06
C LEU A 132 -11.84 4.44 0.00
N LEU A 133 -11.46 5.03 -1.15
CA LEU A 133 -10.43 6.08 -1.20
C LEU A 133 -10.79 7.29 -0.32
N LYS A 134 -12.07 7.71 -0.34
CA LYS A 134 -12.59 8.76 0.55
C LYS A 134 -12.51 8.37 2.03
N MET A 135 -12.77 7.10 2.37
CA MET A 135 -12.67 6.63 3.75
C MET A 135 -11.22 6.67 4.22
N LEU A 136 -10.30 6.19 3.40
CA LEU A 136 -8.85 6.25 3.67
C LEU A 136 -8.38 7.70 3.86
N GLN A 137 -8.80 8.62 2.99
CA GLN A 137 -8.53 10.06 3.12
C GLN A 137 -9.08 10.61 4.44
N LYS A 138 -10.35 10.32 4.76
CA LYS A 138 -11.01 10.80 5.97
C LYS A 138 -10.32 10.31 7.24
N ARG A 139 -10.01 9.02 7.32
CA ARG A 139 -9.31 8.42 8.47
C ARG A 139 -7.88 8.95 8.60
N PHE A 140 -7.16 9.14 7.50
CA PHE A 140 -5.84 9.78 7.53
C PHE A 140 -5.90 11.15 8.19
N LYS A 141 -6.84 12.02 7.78
CA LYS A 141 -7.01 13.37 8.36
C LYS A 141 -7.34 13.33 9.84
N VAL A 142 -8.23 12.41 10.26
CA VAL A 142 -8.57 12.23 11.68
C VAL A 142 -7.33 11.83 12.50
N LEU A 143 -6.55 10.86 12.03
CA LEU A 143 -5.36 10.38 12.73
C LEU A 143 -4.22 11.41 12.73
N ALA A 144 -4.08 12.19 11.66
CA ALA A 144 -3.09 13.25 11.56
C ALA A 144 -3.37 14.42 12.53
N GLY A 145 -4.63 14.59 12.96
CA GLY A 145 -5.02 15.58 13.95
C GLY A 145 -4.49 15.32 15.37
N ASP A 146 -4.01 14.11 15.67
CA ASP A 146 -3.32 13.82 16.93
C ASP A 146 -1.82 14.15 16.79
N GLU A 147 -1.38 15.23 17.46
CA GLU A 147 0.00 15.72 17.41
C GLU A 147 1.04 14.66 17.84
N ARG A 148 0.65 13.63 18.58
CA ARG A 148 1.54 12.55 19.01
C ARG A 148 1.87 11.59 17.86
N ILE A 149 1.02 11.51 16.84
CA ILE A 149 1.24 10.69 15.65
C ILE A 149 2.22 11.39 14.71
N LYS A 150 3.23 10.65 14.27
CA LYS A 150 4.33 11.13 13.42
C LYS A 150 4.34 10.50 12.03
N TYR A 151 3.71 9.34 11.88
CA TYR A 151 3.64 8.65 10.59
C TYR A 151 2.38 7.80 10.50
N ILE A 152 1.76 7.76 9.33
CA ILE A 152 0.55 6.97 9.07
C ILE A 152 0.81 6.10 7.84
N GLN A 153 0.74 4.79 8.01
CA GLN A 153 0.85 3.82 6.92
C GLN A 153 -0.54 3.27 6.60
N ILE A 154 -1.00 3.50 5.37
CA ILE A 154 -2.17 2.81 4.81
C ILE A 154 -1.66 1.64 3.97
N TYR A 155 -2.19 0.44 4.18
CA TYR A 155 -1.76 -0.74 3.44
C TYR A 155 -2.87 -1.79 3.29
N LYS A 156 -2.67 -2.69 2.32
CA LYS A 156 -3.53 -3.86 2.08
C LYS A 156 -2.66 -5.09 1.91
N ASN A 157 -3.11 -6.21 2.47
CA ASN A 157 -2.54 -7.53 2.25
C ASN A 157 -3.62 -8.41 1.60
N LYS A 158 -3.33 -8.99 0.43
CA LYS A 158 -4.18 -9.99 -0.22
C LYS A 158 -3.44 -11.30 -0.32
N GLY A 159 -4.04 -12.36 0.25
CA GLY A 159 -3.52 -13.72 0.18
C GLY A 159 -2.46 -14.04 1.23
N LEU A 160 -2.26 -15.34 1.48
CA LEU A 160 -1.43 -15.86 2.57
C LEU A 160 0.03 -15.35 2.50
N PHE A 161 0.63 -15.35 1.30
CA PHE A 161 2.03 -14.93 1.12
C PHE A 161 2.26 -13.41 1.22
N ALA A 162 1.17 -12.63 1.28
CA ALA A 162 1.19 -11.21 1.59
C ALA A 162 0.91 -10.92 3.07
N GLY A 163 0.64 -11.95 3.89
CA GLY A 163 0.30 -11.80 5.30
C GLY A 163 -1.15 -11.44 5.56
N ALA A 164 -2.08 -11.80 4.66
CA ALA A 164 -3.51 -11.65 4.93
C ALA A 164 -3.97 -12.71 5.94
N SER A 165 -4.64 -12.28 7.01
CA SER A 165 -5.24 -13.16 8.02
C SER A 165 -6.74 -13.40 7.80
N GLN A 166 -7.36 -12.66 6.87
CA GLN A 166 -8.76 -12.76 6.52
C GLN A 166 -8.95 -12.56 5.02
N ASP A 167 -9.79 -13.40 4.40
CA ASP A 167 -10.08 -13.38 2.95
C ASP A 167 -11.02 -12.24 2.53
N HIS A 168 -11.80 -11.70 3.48
CA HIS A 168 -12.72 -10.60 3.24
C HIS A 168 -11.93 -9.35 2.87
N SER A 169 -12.32 -8.64 1.81
CA SER A 169 -11.54 -7.51 1.32
C SER A 169 -11.49 -6.37 2.32
N HIS A 170 -10.29 -6.10 2.83
CA HIS A 170 -10.02 -5.04 3.79
C HIS A 170 -8.67 -4.41 3.52
N SER A 171 -8.55 -3.15 3.94
CA SER A 171 -7.32 -2.38 4.07
C SER A 171 -7.08 -2.07 5.54
N GLN A 172 -5.89 -1.63 5.89
CA GLN A 172 -5.50 -1.32 7.27
C GLN A 172 -4.79 0.03 7.32
N ILE A 173 -4.94 0.71 8.45
CA ILE A 173 -4.25 1.97 8.73
C ILE A 173 -3.50 1.80 10.05
N LEU A 174 -2.21 2.10 10.03
CA LEU A 174 -1.35 2.02 11.20
C LEU A 174 -0.68 3.38 11.42
N ALA A 175 -1.02 4.01 12.54
CA ALA A 175 -0.47 5.30 12.95
C ALA A 175 0.59 5.08 14.02
N TYR A 176 1.77 5.65 13.81
CA TYR A 176 2.94 5.52 14.67
C TYR A 176 3.30 6.85 15.32
N ALA A 177 3.80 6.81 16.54
CA ALA A 177 4.41 7.95 17.20
C ALA A 177 5.86 8.25 16.75
N MET A 178 6.37 7.55 15.74
CA MET A 178 7.71 7.75 15.18
C MET A 178 7.71 7.55 13.67
N VAL A 179 8.66 8.19 12.98
CA VAL A 179 8.84 8.05 11.53
C VAL A 179 9.74 6.85 11.24
N PRO A 180 9.27 5.85 10.47
CA PRO A 180 10.12 4.75 10.03
C PRO A 180 11.28 5.24 9.18
N ALA A 181 12.48 4.68 9.38
CA ALA A 181 13.69 5.07 8.64
C ALA A 181 13.68 4.66 7.15
N HIS A 182 12.72 3.80 6.74
CA HIS A 182 12.74 3.08 5.47
C HIS A 182 12.70 4.01 4.25
N ASN A 183 12.09 5.21 4.35
CA ASN A 183 11.98 6.17 3.23
C ASN A 183 12.97 7.36 3.33
N SER A 184 14.09 7.19 4.06
CA SER A 184 15.03 8.30 4.30
C SER A 184 15.67 8.87 3.03
N GLY A 185 15.68 8.12 1.92
CA GLY A 185 16.24 8.54 0.64
C GLY A 185 15.55 9.78 0.05
N VAL A 186 14.24 9.91 0.24
CA VAL A 186 13.44 11.07 -0.20
C VAL A 186 13.96 12.37 0.41
N SER A 187 14.02 12.43 1.75
CA SER A 187 14.51 13.61 2.47
C SER A 187 15.99 13.88 2.19
N LYS A 188 16.82 12.83 2.08
CA LYS A 188 18.25 12.97 1.71
C LYS A 188 18.43 13.58 0.32
N PHE A 189 17.65 13.11 -0.66
CA PHE A 189 17.68 13.64 -2.02
C PHE A 189 17.29 15.11 -2.03
N TYR A 190 16.17 15.46 -1.39
CA TYR A 190 15.70 16.84 -1.31
C TYR A 190 16.75 17.77 -0.67
N LYS A 191 17.34 17.38 0.46
CA LYS A 191 18.41 18.15 1.12
C LYS A 191 19.64 18.36 0.23
N LYS A 192 19.96 17.39 -0.64
CA LYS A 192 21.12 17.45 -1.53
C LYS A 192 20.85 18.21 -2.83
N LYS A 193 19.64 18.11 -3.39
CA LYS A 193 19.30 18.58 -4.74
C LYS A 193 18.36 19.78 -4.75
N GLY A 194 17.63 20.03 -3.66
CA GLY A 194 16.72 21.16 -3.53
C GLY A 194 15.38 20.99 -4.25
N HIS A 195 15.08 19.80 -4.78
CA HIS A 195 13.80 19.52 -5.45
C HIS A 195 13.32 18.09 -5.17
N CYS A 196 12.03 17.83 -5.44
CA CYS A 196 11.37 16.56 -5.15
C CYS A 196 11.94 15.40 -5.99
N LEU A 197 12.23 14.28 -5.32
CA LEU A 197 12.73 13.06 -5.95
C LEU A 197 11.70 12.43 -6.90
N LEU A 198 10.44 12.29 -6.49
CA LEU A 198 9.43 11.66 -7.35
C LEU A 198 9.05 12.53 -8.54
N CYS A 199 9.08 13.86 -8.41
CA CYS A 199 8.93 14.75 -9.57
C CYS A 199 10.07 14.53 -10.58
N GLN A 200 11.31 14.36 -10.10
CA GLN A 200 12.44 14.04 -10.96
C GLN A 200 12.27 12.67 -11.63
N ILE A 201 11.82 11.65 -10.89
CA ILE A 201 11.54 10.31 -11.44
C ILE A 201 10.47 10.40 -12.53
N ILE A 202 9.35 11.10 -12.29
CA ILE A 202 8.32 11.31 -13.32
C ILE A 202 8.96 11.91 -14.58
N GLN A 203 9.73 12.98 -14.44
CA GLN A 203 10.36 13.66 -15.59
C GLN A 203 11.35 12.77 -16.36
N GLU A 204 12.13 11.95 -15.67
CA GLU A 204 13.11 11.05 -16.29
C GLU A 204 12.47 9.84 -16.97
N GLU A 205 11.33 9.37 -16.45
CA GLU A 205 10.64 8.16 -16.93
C GLU A 205 9.60 8.45 -18.02
N LEU A 206 9.13 9.68 -18.15
CA LEU A 206 8.20 10.05 -19.22
C LEU A 206 8.79 9.75 -20.60
N GLY A 207 8.07 8.92 -21.37
CA GLY A 207 8.50 8.47 -22.70
C GLY A 207 9.54 7.33 -22.69
N GLN A 208 9.84 6.75 -21.52
CA GLN A 208 10.73 5.60 -21.39
C GLN A 208 9.97 4.26 -21.27
N ASP A 209 10.73 3.17 -21.37
CA ASP A 209 10.17 1.81 -21.44
C ASP A 209 9.49 1.36 -20.14
N ARG A 210 9.80 1.98 -19.00
CA ARG A 210 9.27 1.59 -17.67
C ARG A 210 7.88 2.15 -17.34
N ILE A 211 7.33 3.05 -18.16
CA ILE A 211 5.96 3.55 -18.00
C ILE A 211 4.97 2.47 -18.42
N ILE A 212 4.15 2.03 -17.48
CA ILE A 212 3.07 1.06 -17.72
C ILE A 212 1.85 1.78 -18.27
N TYR A 213 1.49 2.91 -17.68
CA TYR A 213 0.33 3.70 -18.09
C TYR A 213 0.43 5.15 -17.65
N GLU A 214 -0.19 6.05 -18.43
CA GLU A 214 -0.34 7.45 -18.09
C GLU A 214 -1.82 7.85 -18.22
N SER A 215 -2.38 8.34 -17.12
CA SER A 215 -3.75 8.87 -17.03
C SER A 215 -3.72 10.40 -17.00
N GLU A 216 -4.85 11.06 -16.72
CA GLU A 216 -4.87 12.52 -16.57
C GLU A 216 -4.03 12.96 -15.35
N HIS A 217 -4.23 12.32 -14.20
CA HIS A 217 -3.66 12.77 -12.92
C HIS A 217 -2.51 11.92 -12.41
N PHE A 218 -2.33 10.69 -12.90
CA PHE A 218 -1.33 9.75 -12.42
C PHE A 218 -0.48 9.11 -13.52
N ILE A 219 0.69 8.64 -13.13
CA ILE A 219 1.48 7.67 -13.89
C ILE A 219 1.57 6.34 -13.14
N ILE A 220 1.57 5.24 -13.88
CA ILE A 220 1.92 3.90 -13.40
C ILE A 220 3.25 3.52 -14.04
N LEU A 221 4.24 3.14 -13.24
CA LEU A 221 5.54 2.70 -13.73
C LEU A 221 6.07 1.50 -12.95
N SER A 222 6.97 0.73 -13.57
CA SER A 222 7.88 -0.16 -12.85
C SER A 222 9.08 0.66 -12.39
N PRO A 223 9.43 0.70 -11.08
CA PRO A 223 10.54 1.52 -10.62
C PRO A 223 11.87 1.05 -11.23
N TYR A 224 12.86 1.95 -11.30
CA TYR A 224 14.18 1.62 -11.88
C TYR A 224 14.90 0.49 -11.13
N ALA A 225 14.72 0.40 -9.81
CA ALA A 225 15.32 -0.62 -8.95
C ALA A 225 14.23 -1.33 -8.10
N PRO A 226 13.35 -2.14 -8.72
CA PRO A 226 12.23 -2.79 -8.04
C PRO A 226 12.75 -3.88 -7.11
N ARG A 227 12.27 -3.90 -5.86
CA ARG A 227 12.69 -4.93 -4.89
C ARG A 227 12.01 -6.27 -5.15
N PHE A 228 10.84 -6.24 -5.79
CA PHE A 228 10.05 -7.43 -6.10
C PHE A 228 9.70 -7.51 -7.59
N PRO A 229 9.58 -8.74 -8.15
CA PRO A 229 9.13 -8.93 -9.52
C PRO A 229 7.76 -8.28 -9.78
N TYR A 230 7.65 -7.53 -10.88
CA TYR A 230 6.42 -6.83 -11.27
C TYR A 230 5.90 -5.83 -10.20
N GLU A 231 6.78 -5.32 -9.35
CA GLU A 231 6.50 -4.16 -8.49
C GLU A 231 6.17 -2.95 -9.38
N ALA A 232 5.10 -2.23 -9.03
CA ALA A 232 4.72 -1.01 -9.75
C ALA A 232 4.34 0.10 -8.78
N TRP A 233 4.59 1.34 -9.22
CA TRP A 233 4.24 2.54 -8.49
C TRP A 233 3.18 3.33 -9.23
N ILE A 234 2.17 3.81 -8.50
CA ILE A 234 1.21 4.82 -8.97
C ILE A 234 1.57 6.15 -8.31
N ILE A 235 1.93 7.15 -9.12
CA ILE A 235 2.45 8.43 -8.64
C ILE A 235 1.58 9.55 -9.24
N PRO A 236 1.05 10.50 -8.43
CA PRO A 236 0.36 11.65 -8.99
C PRO A 236 1.34 12.54 -9.74
N LYS A 237 0.88 13.11 -10.86
CA LYS A 237 1.67 14.06 -11.65
C LYS A 237 1.80 15.39 -10.93
N LYS A 238 0.73 15.82 -10.26
CA LYS A 238 0.72 17.00 -9.40
C LYS A 238 1.45 16.66 -8.11
N HIS A 239 2.47 17.45 -7.79
CA HIS A 239 3.20 17.31 -6.54
C HIS A 239 2.27 17.52 -5.34
N GLN A 240 2.18 16.49 -4.50
CA GLN A 240 1.40 16.49 -3.26
C GLN A 240 2.12 15.64 -2.20
N ASP A 241 2.27 16.17 -0.99
CA ASP A 241 2.98 15.48 0.09
C ASP A 241 2.18 14.31 0.67
N TYR A 242 0.86 14.48 0.75
CA TYR A 242 -0.04 13.56 1.44
C TYR A 242 -1.10 13.00 0.50
N PHE A 243 -1.34 11.69 0.60
CA PHE A 243 -2.47 11.04 -0.06
C PHE A 243 -3.82 11.67 0.32
N ALA A 244 -3.93 12.20 1.53
CA ALA A 244 -5.17 12.78 2.01
C ALA A 244 -5.54 14.11 1.32
N ASP A 245 -4.64 14.68 0.51
CA ASP A 245 -4.88 15.94 -0.21
C ASP A 245 -5.48 15.74 -1.60
N ILE A 246 -5.69 14.49 -2.02
CA ILE A 246 -6.30 14.20 -3.33
C ILE A 246 -7.69 14.79 -3.48
N GLU A 247 -7.96 15.31 -4.67
CA GLU A 247 -9.21 15.92 -5.05
C GLU A 247 -10.18 14.91 -5.66
N GLN A 248 -11.44 15.31 -5.84
CA GLN A 248 -12.49 14.41 -6.34
C GLN A 248 -12.18 13.85 -7.73
N ALA A 249 -11.59 14.64 -8.62
CA ALA A 249 -11.18 14.19 -9.96
C ALA A 249 -10.06 13.12 -9.87
N GLU A 250 -9.07 13.35 -9.01
CA GLU A 250 -7.98 12.41 -8.74
C GLU A 250 -8.50 11.11 -8.11
N ILE A 251 -9.55 11.16 -7.27
CA ILE A 251 -10.22 9.95 -6.75
C ILE A 251 -10.89 9.15 -7.88
N GLN A 252 -11.55 9.81 -8.83
CA GLN A 252 -12.21 9.12 -9.97
C GLN A 252 -11.20 8.49 -10.94
N ASP A 253 -10.06 9.14 -11.13
CA ASP A 253 -8.97 8.59 -11.93
C ASP A 253 -8.31 7.40 -11.20
N LEU A 254 -7.89 7.61 -9.95
CA LEU A 254 -7.20 6.59 -9.16
C LEU A 254 -8.01 5.31 -8.95
N GLN A 255 -9.34 5.40 -8.78
CA GLN A 255 -10.17 4.20 -8.66
C GLN A 255 -10.14 3.35 -9.94
N ALA A 256 -10.13 3.98 -11.12
CA ALA A 256 -10.11 3.27 -12.40
C ALA A 256 -8.75 2.59 -12.59
N LEU A 257 -7.67 3.31 -12.25
CA LEU A 257 -6.31 2.79 -12.29
C LEU A 257 -6.13 1.59 -11.36
N LEU A 258 -6.57 1.68 -10.11
CA LEU A 258 -6.47 0.57 -9.16
C LEU A 258 -7.23 -0.67 -9.65
N ARG A 259 -8.45 -0.50 -10.16
CA ARG A 259 -9.25 -1.62 -10.67
C ARG A 259 -8.61 -2.25 -11.91
N GLY A 260 -8.28 -1.43 -12.90
CA GLY A 260 -7.70 -1.90 -14.17
C GLY A 260 -6.30 -2.52 -13.99
N TYR A 261 -5.43 -1.87 -13.22
CA TYR A 261 -4.08 -2.39 -12.95
C TYR A 261 -4.12 -3.70 -12.16
N LEU A 262 -4.88 -3.75 -11.05
CA LEU A 262 -4.97 -4.97 -10.25
C LEU A 262 -5.61 -6.13 -11.02
N GLY A 263 -6.67 -5.87 -11.79
CA GLY A 263 -7.29 -6.89 -12.65
C GLY A 263 -6.30 -7.45 -13.67
N THR A 264 -5.55 -6.58 -14.34
CA THR A 264 -4.50 -6.95 -15.31
C THR A 264 -3.39 -7.76 -14.65
N MET A 265 -2.82 -7.24 -13.55
CA MET A 265 -1.76 -7.90 -12.79
C MET A 265 -2.18 -9.30 -12.31
N LEU A 266 -3.42 -9.44 -11.82
CA LEU A 266 -3.94 -10.74 -11.37
C LEU A 266 -4.13 -11.71 -12.54
N ALA A 267 -4.63 -11.25 -13.69
CA ALA A 267 -4.80 -12.10 -14.87
C ALA A 267 -3.45 -12.56 -15.44
N LEU A 268 -2.49 -11.64 -15.60
CA LEU A 268 -1.20 -11.93 -16.21
C LEU A 268 -0.28 -12.76 -15.31
N LEU A 269 -0.36 -12.58 -13.99
CA LEU A 269 0.58 -13.20 -13.04
C LEU A 269 0.03 -14.45 -12.35
N ASP A 270 -1.14 -14.92 -12.79
CA ASP A 270 -1.87 -16.10 -12.25
C ASP A 270 -2.27 -15.90 -10.78
N ASN A 271 -3.05 -14.84 -10.54
CA ASN A 271 -3.70 -14.48 -9.26
C ASN A 271 -2.78 -14.48 -8.01
N PRO A 272 -1.60 -13.81 -8.04
CA PRO A 272 -0.66 -13.84 -6.92
C PRO A 272 -1.25 -13.23 -5.64
N SER A 273 -0.63 -13.56 -4.50
CA SER A 273 -0.77 -12.71 -3.30
C SER A 273 -0.11 -11.37 -3.57
N TYR A 274 -0.60 -10.28 -2.99
CA TYR A 274 0.00 -8.96 -3.19
C TYR A 274 -0.18 -8.04 -1.99
N ASN A 275 0.68 -7.04 -1.91
CA ASN A 275 0.57 -5.94 -0.98
C ASN A 275 0.32 -4.62 -1.74
N ILE A 276 -0.43 -3.71 -1.13
CA ILE A 276 -0.55 -2.32 -1.58
C ILE A 276 -0.12 -1.46 -0.40
N MET A 277 0.74 -0.48 -0.62
CA MET A 277 1.16 0.49 0.39
C MET A 277 1.01 1.90 -0.16
N ILE A 278 0.28 2.76 0.54
CA ILE A 278 0.22 4.19 0.22
C ILE A 278 1.28 4.89 1.07
N ASN A 279 2.31 5.40 0.44
CA ASN A 279 3.42 6.09 1.08
C ASN A 279 3.16 7.59 1.01
N SER A 280 2.97 8.24 2.16
CA SER A 280 2.80 9.69 2.29
C SER A 280 3.90 10.30 3.17
N ALA A 281 4.00 11.63 3.16
CA ALA A 281 4.88 12.35 4.06
C ALA A 281 4.57 12.08 5.56
N PRO A 282 5.57 12.15 6.45
CA PRO A 282 5.36 12.18 7.89
C PRO A 282 4.41 13.33 8.30
N VAL A 283 3.63 13.12 9.36
CA VAL A 283 2.72 14.14 9.91
C VAL A 283 3.27 14.68 11.22
N ASN A 284 2.98 15.92 11.59
CA ASN A 284 3.39 16.51 12.88
C ASN A 284 4.91 16.42 13.16
N VAL A 285 5.75 16.48 12.12
CA VAL A 285 7.21 16.50 12.19
C VAL A 285 7.75 17.63 11.33
N SER A 286 8.69 18.41 11.85
CA SER A 286 9.37 19.48 11.10
C SER A 286 10.57 18.97 10.31
N GLY A 287 10.95 19.67 9.23
CA GLY A 287 12.17 19.40 8.47
C GLY A 287 12.14 18.10 7.64
N GLN A 288 10.94 17.62 7.31
CA GLN A 288 10.68 16.45 6.47
C GLN A 288 10.16 16.91 5.10
N ASP A 289 10.93 17.76 4.42
CA ASP A 289 10.55 18.30 3.11
C ASP A 289 10.87 17.32 1.97
N GLY A 290 10.24 17.55 0.82
CA GLY A 290 10.55 16.88 -0.44
C GLY A 290 9.82 15.55 -0.68
N TYR A 291 8.88 15.20 0.21
CA TYR A 291 7.98 14.08 0.00
C TYR A 291 7.02 14.35 -1.15
N HIS A 292 6.50 13.27 -1.70
CA HIS A 292 5.48 13.28 -2.72
C HIS A 292 4.84 11.89 -2.58
N TRP A 293 3.54 11.83 -2.33
CA TRP A 293 2.93 10.55 -2.03
C TRP A 293 2.89 9.65 -3.27
N TYR A 294 2.92 8.34 -3.07
CA TYR A 294 2.78 7.34 -4.13
C TYR A 294 2.21 6.04 -3.58
N ILE A 295 1.63 5.21 -4.45
CA ILE A 295 1.20 3.85 -4.11
C ILE A 295 2.24 2.88 -4.64
N GLU A 296 2.67 1.95 -3.79
CA GLU A 296 3.50 0.82 -4.16
C GLU A 296 2.64 -0.45 -4.17
N ILE A 297 2.63 -1.18 -5.29
CA ILE A 297 1.93 -2.45 -5.45
C ILE A 297 2.98 -3.55 -5.66
N VAL A 298 2.95 -4.56 -4.79
CA VAL A 298 3.98 -5.61 -4.72
C VAL A 298 3.33 -6.99 -4.86
N PRO A 299 3.42 -7.62 -6.04
CA PRO A 299 3.12 -9.05 -6.19
C PRO A 299 4.11 -9.92 -5.41
N ARG A 300 3.60 -10.89 -4.66
CA ARG A 300 4.40 -11.84 -3.87
C ARG A 300 4.64 -13.11 -4.67
N LEU A 301 5.65 -13.06 -5.53
CA LEU A 301 6.06 -14.15 -6.44
C LEU A 301 7.31 -14.90 -5.96
N VAL A 302 8.11 -14.26 -5.11
CA VAL A 302 9.32 -14.82 -4.50
C VAL A 302 9.32 -14.58 -3.00
N ILE A 303 9.96 -15.50 -2.27
CA ILE A 303 10.17 -15.38 -0.82
C ILE A 303 11.58 -14.84 -0.63
N SER A 304 11.72 -13.82 0.23
CA SER A 304 13.04 -13.29 0.56
C SER A 304 13.90 -14.36 1.22
N ASN A 305 15.09 -14.59 0.67
CA ASN A 305 16.03 -15.59 1.14
C ASN A 305 16.95 -15.04 2.25
N ALA A 306 17.79 -15.91 2.80
CA ALA A 306 18.68 -15.56 3.91
C ALA A 306 19.66 -14.42 3.58
N VAL A 307 20.13 -14.31 2.32
CA VAL A 307 21.03 -13.21 1.91
C VAL A 307 20.29 -11.89 1.89
N GLU A 308 19.06 -11.85 1.38
CA GLU A 308 18.25 -10.63 1.36
C GLU A 308 17.93 -10.16 2.79
N ILE A 309 17.59 -11.09 3.68
CA ILE A 309 17.32 -10.80 5.09
C ILE A 309 18.59 -10.30 5.81
N ALA A 310 19.74 -10.93 5.57
CA ALA A 310 20.99 -10.60 6.26
C ALA A 310 21.66 -9.32 5.75
N SER A 311 21.60 -9.06 4.45
CA SER A 311 22.28 -7.92 3.82
C SER A 311 21.40 -6.69 3.62
N GLY A 312 20.07 -6.86 3.54
CA GLY A 312 19.15 -5.81 3.14
C GLY A 312 19.16 -5.50 1.63
N TYR A 313 19.96 -6.23 0.83
CA TYR A 313 19.95 -6.14 -0.63
C TYR A 313 19.00 -7.18 -1.21
N PHE A 314 18.03 -6.70 -1.98
CA PHE A 314 17.03 -7.54 -2.64
C PHE A 314 17.58 -8.11 -3.94
N ILE A 315 17.11 -9.29 -4.30
CA ILE A 315 17.45 -9.92 -5.58
C ILE A 315 16.17 -10.04 -6.40
N ASN A 316 16.11 -9.28 -7.49
CA ASN A 316 14.98 -9.33 -8.41
C ASN A 316 15.35 -10.08 -9.70
N PRO A 317 14.71 -11.22 -9.98
CA PRO A 317 14.96 -12.00 -11.20
C PRO A 317 14.28 -11.46 -12.46
N VAL A 318 13.50 -10.38 -12.36
CA VAL A 318 12.79 -9.77 -13.48
C VAL A 318 13.30 -8.35 -13.68
N ASP A 319 13.70 -8.02 -14.90
CA ASP A 319 14.06 -6.65 -15.26
C ASP A 319 12.82 -5.74 -15.30
N PRO A 320 12.90 -4.51 -14.76
CA PRO A 320 11.75 -3.61 -14.69
C PRO A 320 11.23 -3.19 -16.07
N GLU A 321 12.09 -3.16 -17.09
CA GLU A 321 11.70 -2.83 -18.46
C GLU A 321 10.74 -3.90 -19.03
N SER A 322 11.11 -5.19 -18.97
CA SER A 322 10.24 -6.27 -19.42
C SER A 322 9.00 -6.44 -18.54
N ALA A 323 9.11 -6.17 -17.23
CA ALA A 323 7.94 -6.17 -16.34
C ALA A 323 6.92 -5.10 -16.76
N ALA A 324 7.41 -3.89 -17.07
CA ALA A 324 6.57 -2.79 -17.52
C ALA A 324 5.94 -3.08 -18.89
N GLU A 325 6.71 -3.62 -19.84
CA GLU A 325 6.21 -4.05 -21.16
C GLU A 325 5.06 -5.06 -21.02
N LEU A 326 5.27 -6.14 -20.27
CA LEU A 326 4.25 -7.17 -20.08
C LEU A 326 2.96 -6.63 -19.44
N LEU A 327 3.09 -5.77 -18.42
CA LEU A 327 1.93 -5.18 -17.76
C LEU A 327 1.21 -4.17 -18.64
N ARG A 328 1.95 -3.37 -19.42
CA ARG A 328 1.42 -2.38 -20.35
C ARG A 328 0.63 -3.04 -21.48
N ASP A 329 1.16 -4.11 -22.06
CA ASP A 329 0.53 -4.81 -23.20
C ASP A 329 -0.79 -5.49 -22.81
N GLY A 330 -0.91 -5.94 -21.56
CA GLY A 330 -2.14 -6.54 -21.05
C GLY A 330 -3.12 -5.56 -20.41
N LEU A 331 -2.76 -4.27 -20.30
CA LEU A 331 -3.51 -3.33 -19.49
C LEU A 331 -4.87 -2.98 -20.09
N LEU A 332 -5.92 -3.23 -19.31
CA LEU A 332 -7.30 -2.85 -19.66
C LEU A 332 -7.87 -1.95 -18.57
N ILE A 333 -7.77 -0.64 -18.76
CA ILE A 333 -8.38 0.35 -17.86
C ILE A 333 -9.70 0.85 -18.49
N GLN A 334 -10.77 0.72 -17.72
CA GLN A 334 -12.08 1.29 -18.03
C GLN A 334 -12.38 2.37 -17.00
N PHE A 335 -12.55 3.60 -17.47
CA PHE A 335 -12.85 4.77 -16.64
C PHE A 335 -14.33 4.87 -16.27
#